data_AF-A0A4R5B298-F1
#
_entry.id   AF-A0A4R5B298-F1
#
_cell.length_a   1.000
_cell.length_b   1.000
_cell.length_c   1.000
_cell.angle_alpha   90.00
_cell.angle_beta   90.00
_cell.angle_gamma   90.00
#
_symmetry.space_group_name_H-M   'P 1'
#
loop_
_entity.id
_entity.type
_entity.pdbx_description
1 polymer ?
#
loop_
_entity_poly.entity_id
_entity_poly.type
_entity_poly.pdbx_seq_one_letter_code
_entity_poly.pdbx_strand_id
1 'polypeptide(L)' 'MTEIEIFAKFVKDKRTALGKSIADLSEEVFNDRKNRYISDLENGRRKGITIDVMGKILAALNTEISYKEL' A
#
# COMPACT_ATOMS: atom_id res chain seq x y z
N MET A 1 0.23 -5.51 -16.86
CA MET A 1 0.29 -5.05 -15.47
C MET A 1 -0.98 -5.52 -14.79
N THR A 2 -0.88 -6.33 -13.75
CA THR A 2 -2.03 -6.81 -12.98
C THR A 2 -2.60 -5.68 -12.11
N GLU A 3 -3.83 -5.82 -11.64
CA GLU A 3 -4.47 -4.86 -10.72
C GLU A 3 -3.62 -4.64 -9.46
N ILE A 4 -2.96 -5.70 -8.98
CA ILE A 4 -2.07 -5.65 -7.82
C ILE A 4 -0.78 -4.90 -8.13
N GLU A 5 -0.21 -5.06 -9.33
CA GLU A 5 0.97 -4.29 -9.75
C GLU A 5 0.63 -2.80 -9.88
N ILE A 6 -0.55 -2.47 -10.40
CA ILE A 6 -1.04 -1.08 -10.47
C ILE A 6 -1.19 -0.50 -9.06
N PHE A 7 -1.83 -1.24 -8.16
CA PHE A 7 -1.98 -0.82 -6.76
C PHE A 7 -0.63 -0.69 -6.05
N ALA A 8 0.28 -1.64 -6.22
CA ALA A 8 1.62 -1.60 -5.64
C ALA A 8 2.42 -0.38 -6.12
N LYS A 9 2.31 -0.04 -7.41
CA LYS A 9 2.91 1.17 -7.97
C LYS A 9 2.31 2.42 -7.34
N PHE A 10 0.99 2.49 -7.25
CA PHE A 10 0.29 3.60 -6.61
C PHE A 10 0.75 3.81 -5.16
N VAL A 11 0.82 2.74 -4.36
CA VAL A 11 1.29 2.76 -2.97
C VAL A 11 2.71 3.34 -2.89
N LYS A 12 3.63 2.85 -3.74
CA LYS A 12 5.02 3.31 -3.79
C LYS A 12 5.12 4.80 -4.13
N ASP A 13 4.42 5.23 -5.18
CA ASP A 13 4.45 6.61 -5.65
C ASP A 13 3.90 7.55 -4.57
N LYS A 14 2.74 7.21 -3.99
CA LYS A 14 2.09 8.02 -2.95
C LYS A 14 2.91 8.07 -1.66
N ARG A 15 3.44 6.93 -1.18
CA ARG A 15 4.33 6.87 -0.02
C ARG A 15 5.54 7.77 -0.20
N THR A 16 6.17 7.70 -1.38
CA THR A 16 7.36 8.52 -1.71
C THR A 16 7.00 10.01 -1.78
N ALA A 17 5.86 10.37 -2.37
CA ALA A 17 5.39 11.75 -2.42
C ALA A 17 5.09 12.34 -1.04
N LEU A 18 4.71 11.51 -0.06
CA LEU A 18 4.53 11.91 1.33
C LEU A 18 5.83 11.91 2.15
N GLY A 19 6.98 11.56 1.54
CA GLY A 19 8.26 11.46 2.24
C GLY A 19 8.33 10.34 3.28
N LYS A 20 7.40 9.37 3.23
CA LYS A 20 7.34 8.26 4.21
C LYS A 20 8.31 7.15 3.84
N SER A 21 9.03 6.62 4.83
CA SER A 21 9.80 5.39 4.63
C SER A 21 8.87 4.17 4.57
N ILE A 22 9.37 3.05 4.04
CA ILE A 22 8.63 1.76 4.10
C ILE A 22 8.35 1.38 5.55
N ALA A 23 9.30 1.61 6.46
CA ALA A 23 9.16 1.27 7.87
C ALA A 23 8.05 2.06 8.56
N ASP A 24 7.92 3.36 8.25
CA ASP A 24 6.86 4.20 8.82
C ASP A 24 5.48 3.76 8.32
N LEU A 25 5.35 3.46 7.02
CA LEU A 25 4.09 2.93 6.48
C LEU A 25 3.76 1.55 7.06
N SER A 26 4.76 0.68 7.25
CA SER A 26 4.57 -0.62 7.91
C SER A 26 4.09 -0.47 9.36
N GLU A 27 4.63 0.50 10.11
CA GLU A 27 4.20 0.80 11.47
C GLU A 27 2.75 1.29 11.52
N GLU A 28 2.35 2.20 10.64
CA GLU A 28 0.98 2.72 10.61
C GLU A 28 -0.06 1.66 10.21
N VAL A 29 0.30 0.76 9.27
CA VAL A 29 -0.64 -0.25 8.74
C VAL A 29 -0.70 -1.50 9.63
N PHE A 30 0.43 -1.91 10.22
CA PHE A 30 0.55 -3.19 10.92
C PHE A 30 0.98 -3.07 12.39
N ASN A 31 1.21 -1.86 12.90
CA ASN A 31 1.81 -1.61 14.21
C ASN A 31 3.16 -2.33 14.40
N ASP A 32 3.91 -2.50 13.30
CA ASP A 32 5.21 -3.18 13.27
C ASP A 32 6.11 -2.63 12.16
N ARG A 33 7.13 -1.86 12.55
CA ARG A 33 8.15 -1.27 11.65
C ARG A 33 8.93 -2.31 10.84
N LYS A 34 9.06 -3.54 11.36
CA LYS A 34 9.82 -4.62 10.70
C LYS A 34 8.94 -5.47 9.79
N ASN A 35 7.64 -5.20 9.75
CA ASN A 35 6.73 -5.92 8.88
C ASN A 35 7.12 -5.70 7.40
N ARG A 36 7.34 -6.81 6.68
CA ARG A 36 7.82 -6.78 5.30
C ARG A 36 6.72 -6.59 4.27
N TYR A 37 5.45 -6.57 4.67
CA TYR A 37 4.32 -6.58 3.75
C TYR A 37 4.37 -5.45 2.72
N ILE A 38 4.62 -4.21 3.16
CA ILE A 38 4.72 -3.04 2.27
C ILE A 38 5.90 -3.21 1.29
N SER A 39 7.07 -3.63 1.80
CA SER A 39 8.22 -3.93 0.95
C SER A 39 7.91 -5.02 -0.07
N ASP A 40 7.23 -6.09 0.32
CA ASP A 40 6.89 -7.19 -0.58
C ASP A 40 5.86 -6.78 -1.62
N LEU A 41 4.93 -5.89 -1.26
CA LEU A 41 3.97 -5.30 -2.20
C LEU A 41 4.68 -4.45 -3.24
N GLU A 42 5.47 -3.46 -2.82
CA GLU A 42 6.12 -2.50 -3.73
C GLU A 42 7.19 -3.13 -4.63
N ASN A 43 7.73 -4.29 -4.26
CA ASN A 43 8.69 -5.04 -5.06
C ASN A 43 8.01 -6.16 -5.89
N GLY A 44 6.68 -6.19 -5.97
CA GLY A 44 5.96 -7.17 -6.80
C GLY A 44 6.04 -8.63 -6.30
N ARG A 45 6.44 -8.84 -5.04
CA ARG A 45 6.52 -10.19 -4.43
C ARG A 45 5.17 -10.70 -3.94
N ARG A 46 4.14 -9.85 -3.94
CA ARG A 46 2.77 -10.17 -3.53
C ARG A 46 1.92 -10.53 -4.75
N LYS A 47 1.21 -11.66 -4.65
CA LYS A 47 0.21 -12.10 -5.65
C LYS A 47 -1.24 -11.77 -5.28
N GLY A 48 -1.45 -11.14 -4.11
CA GLY A 48 -2.78 -10.84 -3.58
C GLY A 48 -2.74 -9.76 -2.49
N ILE A 49 -3.88 -9.12 -2.25
CA ILE A 49 -4.13 -8.21 -1.14
C ILE A 49 -5.59 -8.36 -0.70
N THR A 50 -5.84 -8.36 0.61
CA THR A 50 -7.21 -8.35 1.13
C THR A 50 -7.74 -6.91 1.14
N ILE A 51 -9.06 -6.75 1.03
CA ILE A 51 -9.71 -5.43 1.08
C ILE A 51 -9.39 -4.70 2.41
N ASP A 52 -9.34 -5.43 3.53
CA ASP A 52 -8.95 -4.88 4.84
C ASP A 52 -7.54 -4.25 4.80
N VAL A 53 -6.55 -4.98 4.29
CA VAL A 53 -5.18 -4.44 4.22
C VAL A 53 -5.10 -3.29 3.21
N MET A 54 -5.83 -3.37 2.11
CA MET A 54 -5.93 -2.28 1.15
C MET A 54 -6.48 -1.01 1.82
N GLY A 55 -7.56 -1.13 2.59
CA GLY A 55 -8.17 -0.02 3.34
C GLY A 55 -7.21 0.59 4.37
N LYS A 56 -6.48 -0.24 5.13
CA LYS A 56 -5.47 0.24 6.09
C LYS A 56 -4.33 1.00 5.41
N ILE A 57 -3.82 0.50 4.28
CA ILE A 57 -2.79 1.17 3.49
C ILE A 57 -3.29 2.53 2.99
N LEU A 58 -4.50 2.58 2.46
CA LEU A 58 -5.08 3.82 1.94
C LEU A 58 -5.29 4.86 3.04
N ALA A 59 -5.78 4.44 4.20
CA ALA A 59 -5.91 5.31 5.37
C ALA A 59 -4.54 5.87 5.82
N ALA A 60 -3.51 5.03 5.91
CA ALA A 60 -2.15 5.46 6.27
C ALA A 60 -1.51 6.40 5.24
N LEU A 61 -1.93 6.31 3.97
CA LEU A 61 -1.52 7.18 2.88
C LEU A 61 -2.42 8.41 2.70
N ASN A 62 -3.37 8.64 3.62
CA ASN A 62 -4.37 9.71 3.55
C ASN A 62 -5.02 9.79 2.15
N THR A 63 -5.49 8.65 1.68
CA THR A 63 -6.05 8.47 0.34
C THR A 63 -7.36 7.70 0.45
N GLU A 64 -8.34 8.10 -0.36
CA GLU A 64 -9.57 7.35 -0.55
C GLU A 64 -9.60 6.77 -1.97
N ILE A 65 -10.23 5.60 -2.12
CA ILE A 65 -10.57 5.04 -3.43
C ILE A 65 -12.07 5.18 -3.64
N SER A 66 -12.45 5.58 -4.84
CA SER A 66 -13.84 5.65 -5.27
C SER A 66 -14.10 4.61 -6.35
N TYR A 67 -15.26 3.96 -6.27
CA TYR A 67 -15.74 3.09 -7.34
C TYR A 67 -16.38 3.97 -8.42
N LYS A 68 -15.95 3.78 -9.66
CA LYS A 68 -16.59 4.40 -10.81
C LYS A 68 -17.48 3.35 -11.48
N GLU A 69 -18.79 3.53 -11.39
CA GLU A 69 -19.73 2.75 -12.21
C GLU A 69 -19.53 3.15 -13.68
N LEU A 70 -19.46 2.14 -14.56
CA LEU A 70 -19.25 2.29 -16.00
C LEU A 70 -20.59 2.40 -16.74
#